data_AF-A0A536RCK7-F1
#
_entry.id   AF-A0A536RCK7-F1
#
_cell.length_a   1.000
_cell.length_b   1.000
_cell.length_c   1.000
_cell.angle_alpha   90.00
_cell.angle_beta   90.00
_cell.angle_gamma   90.00
#
_symmetry.space_group_name_H-M   'P 1'
#
loop_
_entity.id
_entity.type
_entity.pdbx_description
1 polymer ?
#
loop_
_entity_poly.entity_id
_entity_poly.type
_entity_poly.pdbx_seq_one_letter_code
_entity_poly.pdbx_strand_id
1 'polypeptide(L)'
;MRPELEKLVREGMSRYHVPGVAIGILHDGDEDIAAYGVTNLEHPLPVDADTLFQIASITKTMTATVVMRLVERGALDLDAPIRRYLPEFNLRDDDVAKRATLRHLVTHTGGWLGDCFADFGRGDDALTRYVAAMAELEQLTPLGEIWHYSNSSFAVLGRLIEVVTGKTYE
;
A
#
# COMPACT_ATOMS: atom_id res chain seq x y z
N MET A 1 -24.80 11.96 12.30
CA MET A 1 -23.63 12.86 12.37
C MET A 1 -23.88 14.03 13.32
N ARG A 2 -22.95 14.29 14.26
CA ARG A 2 -23.02 15.47 15.16
C ARG A 2 -22.95 16.77 14.33
N PRO A 3 -23.77 17.80 14.60
CA PRO A 3 -23.82 19.03 13.78
C PRO A 3 -22.48 19.74 13.60
N GLU A 4 -21.63 19.72 14.64
CA GLU A 4 -20.30 20.32 14.63
C GLU A 4 -19.37 19.64 13.62
N LEU A 5 -19.51 18.32 13.48
CA LEU A 5 -18.72 17.54 12.53
C LEU A 5 -19.20 17.75 11.09
N GLU A 6 -20.51 17.79 10.85
CA GLU A 6 -21.03 18.15 9.53
C GLU A 6 -20.48 19.51 9.07
N LYS A 7 -20.49 20.51 9.97
CA LYS A 7 -19.93 21.82 9.69
C LYS A 7 -18.44 21.74 9.32
N LEU A 8 -17.63 21.04 10.11
CA LEU A 8 -16.19 20.86 9.84
C LEU A 8 -15.94 20.21 8.48
N VAL A 9 -16.73 19.20 8.13
CA VAL A 9 -16.62 18.48 6.85
C VAL A 9 -16.95 19.39 5.69
N ARG A 10 -18.06 20.13 5.75
CA ARG A 10 -18.44 21.06 4.69
C ARG A 10 -17.45 22.22 4.53
N GLU A 11 -16.92 22.75 5.63
CA GLU A 11 -15.86 23.76 5.60
C GLU A 11 -14.58 23.20 4.95
N GLY A 12 -14.20 21.97 5.29
CA GLY A 12 -13.07 21.27 4.66
C GLY A 12 -13.28 21.04 3.17
N MET A 13 -14.45 20.54 2.77
CA MET A 13 -14.79 20.34 1.36
C MET A 13 -14.70 21.64 0.57
N SER A 14 -15.25 22.74 1.10
CA SER A 14 -15.17 24.05 0.46
C SER A 14 -13.74 24.57 0.38
N ARG A 15 -12.95 24.42 1.44
CA ARG A 15 -11.56 24.92 1.51
C ARG A 15 -10.63 24.17 0.55
N TYR A 16 -10.77 22.86 0.47
CA TYR A 16 -9.88 21.99 -0.31
C TYR A 16 -10.47 21.62 -1.68
N HIS A 17 -11.64 22.17 -2.03
CA HIS A 17 -12.35 21.89 -3.28
C HIS A 17 -12.60 20.39 -3.50
N VAL A 18 -12.96 19.67 -2.43
CA VAL A 18 -13.25 18.23 -2.46
C VAL A 18 -14.69 18.03 -2.97
N PRO A 19 -14.90 17.39 -4.14
CA PRO A 19 -16.24 17.23 -4.72
C PRO A 19 -17.17 16.32 -3.91
N GLY A 20 -16.60 15.30 -3.28
CA GLY A 20 -17.36 14.29 -2.55
C GLY A 20 -16.53 13.59 -1.48
N VAL A 21 -17.15 13.25 -0.36
CA VAL A 21 -16.50 12.61 0.79
C VAL A 21 -17.49 11.68 1.51
N ALA A 22 -17.00 10.54 1.96
CA ALA A 22 -17.70 9.65 2.90
C ALA A 22 -16.88 9.53 4.19
N ILE A 23 -17.55 9.53 5.33
CA ILE A 23 -16.94 9.51 6.67
C ILE A 23 -17.69 8.50 7.52
N GLY A 24 -16.96 7.54 8.08
CA GLY A 24 -17.45 6.64 9.11
C GLY A 24 -16.75 6.91 10.44
N ILE A 25 -17.51 6.93 11.53
CA ILE A 25 -17.00 7.08 12.89
C ILE A 25 -17.53 5.93 13.72
N LEU A 26 -16.62 5.24 14.40
CA LEU A 26 -16.92 4.25 15.41
C LEU A 26 -16.35 4.74 16.74
N HIS A 27 -17.20 4.97 17.73
CA HIS A 27 -16.80 5.41 19.05
C HIS A 27 -17.72 4.81 20.12
N ASP A 28 -17.14 4.14 21.12
CA ASP A 28 -17.86 3.47 22.20
C ASP A 28 -18.98 2.50 21.74
N GLY A 29 -18.78 1.88 20.56
CA GLY A 29 -19.74 0.96 19.95
C GLY A 29 -20.82 1.64 19.10
N ASP A 30 -20.90 2.98 19.12
CA ASP A 30 -21.78 3.74 18.25
C ASP A 30 -21.11 3.99 16.89
N GLU A 31 -21.81 3.62 15.82
CA GLU A 31 -21.40 3.85 14.44
C GLU A 31 -22.23 4.97 13.80
N ASP A 32 -21.55 5.90 13.13
CA ASP A 32 -22.17 7.01 12.40
C ASP A 32 -21.49 7.16 11.04
N ILE A 33 -22.28 7.13 9.97
CA ILE A 33 -21.80 7.27 8.59
C ILE A 33 -22.48 8.49 7.99
N ALA A 34 -21.68 9.38 7.38
CA ALA A 34 -22.20 10.45 6.55
C ALA A 34 -21.44 10.54 5.24
N ALA A 35 -22.17 10.93 4.20
CA ALA A 35 -21.64 11.17 2.88
C ALA A 35 -22.13 12.53 2.38
N TYR A 36 -21.26 13.24 1.66
CA TYR A 36 -21.53 14.58 1.16
C TYR A 36 -20.97 14.73 -0.25
N GLY A 37 -21.65 15.56 -1.04
CA GLY A 37 -21.18 15.93 -2.38
C GLY A 37 -21.51 14.90 -3.45
N VAL A 38 -20.67 14.86 -4.48
CA VAL A 38 -20.90 14.07 -5.70
C VAL A 38 -19.65 13.29 -6.10
N THR A 39 -19.86 12.15 -6.78
CA THR A 39 -18.78 11.26 -7.25
C THR A 39 -18.04 11.82 -8.47
N ASN A 40 -18.69 12.68 -9.24
CA ASN A 40 -18.15 13.25 -10.48
C ASN A 40 -18.76 14.65 -10.73
N LEU A 41 -17.98 15.59 -11.27
CA LEU A 41 -18.43 16.96 -11.53
C LEU A 41 -19.24 17.12 -12.83
N GLU A 42 -18.94 16.30 -13.85
CA GLU A 42 -19.63 16.31 -15.14
C GLU A 42 -20.90 15.45 -15.12
N HIS A 43 -20.85 14.32 -14.40
CA HIS A 43 -21.93 13.34 -14.27
C HIS A 43 -22.25 13.08 -12.78
N PRO A 44 -22.84 14.05 -12.08
CA PRO A 44 -22.98 13.98 -10.63
C PRO A 44 -23.93 12.87 -10.20
N LEU A 45 -23.39 11.89 -9.49
CA LEU A 45 -24.14 11.00 -8.62
C LEU A 45 -23.83 11.38 -7.17
N PRO A 46 -24.82 11.36 -6.25
CA PRO A 46 -24.57 11.58 -4.84
C PRO A 46 -23.52 10.60 -4.32
N VAL A 47 -22.62 11.08 -3.45
CA VAL A 47 -21.84 10.16 -2.61
C VAL A 47 -22.76 9.58 -1.56
N ASP A 48 -22.69 8.27 -1.35
CA ASP A 48 -23.40 7.51 -0.33
C ASP A 48 -22.47 6.50 0.36
N ALA A 49 -23.04 5.64 1.21
CA ALA A 49 -22.29 4.63 1.96
C ALA A 49 -21.69 3.51 1.07
N ASP A 50 -22.21 3.33 -0.14
CA ASP A 50 -21.77 2.29 -1.09
C ASP A 50 -20.78 2.82 -2.14
N THR A 51 -20.50 4.13 -2.10
CA THR A 51 -19.57 4.78 -3.02
C THR A 51 -18.13 4.28 -2.80
N LEU A 52 -17.53 3.72 -3.85
CA LEU A 52 -16.15 3.24 -3.82
C LEU A 52 -15.14 4.37 -4.03
N PHE A 53 -14.16 4.45 -3.12
CA PHE A 53 -13.02 5.36 -3.22
C PHE A 53 -11.72 4.58 -3.36
N GLN A 54 -10.75 5.14 -4.09
CA GLN A 54 -9.38 4.65 -4.02
C GLN A 54 -8.78 5.02 -2.66
N ILE A 55 -8.50 4.02 -1.83
CA ILE A 55 -7.98 4.21 -0.47
C ILE A 55 -6.45 4.41 -0.43
N ALA A 56 -5.80 4.39 -1.59
CA ALA A 56 -4.36 4.62 -1.78
C ALA A 56 -3.50 3.85 -0.76
N SER A 57 -2.66 4.54 0.01
CA SER A 57 -1.73 3.93 0.95
C SER A 57 -2.37 3.26 2.16
N ILE A 58 -3.69 3.38 2.37
CA ILE A 58 -4.41 2.57 3.36
C ILE A 58 -4.33 1.09 2.98
N THR A 59 -4.25 0.74 1.68
CA THR A 59 -4.06 -0.64 1.21
C THR A 59 -2.87 -1.34 1.87
N LYS A 60 -1.82 -0.60 2.25
CA LYS A 60 -0.64 -1.16 2.93
C LYS A 60 -0.99 -1.86 4.24
N THR A 61 -2.01 -1.41 4.96
CA THR A 61 -2.44 -2.08 6.21
C THR A 61 -3.01 -3.46 5.92
N MET A 62 -3.74 -3.62 4.81
CA MET A 62 -4.26 -4.90 4.34
C MET A 62 -3.12 -5.83 3.92
N THR A 63 -2.20 -5.34 3.07
CA THR A 63 -1.02 -6.10 2.63
C THR A 63 -0.18 -6.57 3.82
N ALA A 64 0.16 -5.66 4.74
CA ALA A 64 0.93 -5.99 5.93
C ALA A 64 0.21 -7.01 6.82
N THR A 65 -1.12 -6.92 6.95
CA THR A 65 -1.92 -7.91 7.68
C THR A 65 -1.80 -9.29 7.05
N VAL A 66 -1.95 -9.42 5.73
CA VAL A 66 -1.78 -10.70 5.03
C VAL A 66 -0.36 -11.25 5.20
N VAL A 67 0.66 -10.41 5.04
CA VAL A 67 2.07 -10.79 5.28
C VAL A 67 2.27 -11.34 6.69
N MET A 68 1.78 -10.62 7.71
CA MET A 68 1.94 -11.06 9.10
C MET A 68 1.17 -12.35 9.41
N ARG A 69 0.03 -12.60 8.75
CA ARG A 69 -0.69 -13.88 8.85
C ARG A 69 0.08 -15.03 8.20
N LEU A 70 0.80 -14.77 7.11
CA LEU A 70 1.69 -15.74 6.49
C LEU A 70 2.94 -16.01 7.35
N VAL A 71 3.46 -14.98 8.04
CA VAL A 71 4.53 -15.13 9.04
C VAL A 71 4.08 -15.98 10.22
N GLU A 72 2.90 -15.71 10.79
CA GLU A 72 2.33 -16.49 11.90
C GLU A 72 2.15 -17.97 11.54
N ARG A 73 1.85 -18.27 10.28
CA ARG A 73 1.71 -19.64 9.75
C ARG A 73 3.03 -20.30 9.36
N GLY A 74 4.16 -19.59 9.47
CA GLY A 74 5.49 -20.06 9.08
C GLY A 74 5.71 -20.14 7.57
N ALA A 75 4.81 -19.57 6.74
CA ALA A 75 4.97 -19.51 5.29
C ALA A 75 5.95 -18.40 4.86
N LEU A 76 6.06 -17.35 5.68
CA LEU A 76 7.04 -16.28 5.54
C LEU A 76 7.82 -16.13 6.85
N ASP A 77 8.99 -15.50 6.77
CA ASP A 77 9.87 -15.21 7.91
C ASP A 77 10.35 -13.77 7.76
N LEU A 78 10.16 -12.96 8.81
CA LEU A 78 10.51 -11.54 8.80
C LEU A 78 11.99 -11.29 8.60
N ASP A 79 12.83 -12.19 9.11
CA ASP A 79 14.28 -12.01 9.16
C ASP A 79 15.02 -12.85 8.11
N ALA A 80 14.29 -13.69 7.37
CA ALA A 80 14.84 -14.36 6.21
C ALA A 80 15.07 -13.37 5.05
N PRO A 81 16.14 -13.55 4.26
CA PRO A 81 16.34 -12.79 3.03
C PRO A 81 15.17 -12.97 2.06
N ILE A 82 14.78 -11.90 1.36
CA ILE A 82 13.70 -11.93 0.36
C ILE A 82 13.96 -13.01 -0.70
N ARG A 83 15.22 -13.15 -1.13
CA ARG A 83 15.67 -14.16 -2.11
C ARG A 83 15.41 -15.61 -1.71
N ARG A 84 15.10 -15.89 -0.44
CA ARG A 84 14.63 -17.22 0.00
C ARG A 84 13.31 -17.60 -0.68
N TYR A 85 12.44 -16.63 -0.90
CA TYR A 85 11.10 -16.81 -1.47
C TYR A 85 11.03 -16.33 -2.92
N LEU A 86 11.80 -15.30 -3.27
CA LEU A 86 11.82 -14.67 -4.58
C LEU A 86 13.26 -14.61 -5.12
N PRO A 87 13.83 -15.74 -5.61
CA PRO A 87 15.25 -15.83 -6.00
C PRO A 87 15.67 -14.82 -7.07
N GLU A 88 14.74 -14.38 -7.91
CA GLU A 88 14.92 -13.38 -8.96
C GLU A 88 14.96 -11.93 -8.44
N PHE A 89 14.69 -11.70 -7.14
CA PHE A 89 14.72 -10.36 -6.56
C PHE A 89 16.10 -9.72 -6.71
N ASN A 90 16.13 -8.62 -7.45
CA ASN A 90 17.34 -7.85 -7.75
C ASN A 90 17.11 -6.37 -7.52
N LEU A 91 18.17 -5.69 -7.10
CA LEU A 91 18.29 -4.25 -6.97
C LEU A 91 19.59 -3.83 -7.64
N ARG A 92 19.77 -2.53 -7.89
CA ARG A 92 21.01 -1.99 -8.44
C ARG A 92 22.22 -2.30 -7.54
N ASP A 93 21.99 -2.32 -6.22
CA ASP A 93 22.94 -2.82 -5.23
C ASP A 93 22.63 -4.29 -4.91
N ASP A 94 23.40 -5.21 -5.50
CA ASP A 94 23.22 -6.66 -5.30
C ASP A 94 23.56 -7.11 -3.86
N ASP A 95 24.42 -6.38 -3.13
CA ASP A 95 24.69 -6.72 -1.73
C ASP A 95 23.47 -6.41 -0.86
N VAL A 96 22.79 -5.29 -1.10
CA VAL A 96 21.51 -4.98 -0.48
C VAL A 96 20.45 -6.02 -0.87
N ALA A 97 20.36 -6.40 -2.15
CA ALA A 97 19.39 -7.40 -2.60
C ALA A 97 19.58 -8.78 -1.95
N LYS A 98 20.82 -9.18 -1.64
CA LYS A 98 21.13 -10.41 -0.89
C LYS A 98 20.72 -10.38 0.57
N ARG A 99 20.79 -9.20 1.21
CA ARG A 99 20.60 -9.03 2.67
C ARG A 99 19.22 -8.51 3.05
N ALA A 100 18.49 -7.89 2.11
CA ALA A 100 17.18 -7.35 2.38
C ALA A 100 16.21 -8.46 2.82
N THR A 101 15.43 -8.18 3.86
CA THR A 101 14.50 -9.11 4.51
C THR A 101 13.08 -8.56 4.43
N LEU A 102 12.09 -9.40 4.76
CA LEU A 102 10.71 -8.96 4.89
C LEU A 102 10.56 -7.81 5.89
N ARG A 103 11.32 -7.84 7.00
CA ARG A 103 11.32 -6.77 8.01
C ARG A 103 11.62 -5.43 7.38
N HIS A 104 12.68 -5.33 6.56
CA HIS A 104 13.04 -4.09 5.89
C HIS A 104 11.95 -3.55 4.95
N LEU A 105 11.16 -4.44 4.33
CA LEU A 105 10.03 -4.05 3.50
C LEU A 105 8.92 -3.42 4.33
N VAL A 106 8.45 -4.11 5.37
CA VAL A 106 7.30 -3.67 6.20
C VAL A 106 7.64 -2.45 7.07
N THR A 107 8.91 -2.25 7.42
CA THR A 107 9.37 -1.10 8.22
C THR A 107 9.83 0.08 7.37
N HIS A 108 9.78 0.00 6.04
CA HIS A 108 10.29 1.04 5.14
C HIS A 108 11.77 1.39 5.39
N THR A 109 12.61 0.38 5.64
CA THR A 109 14.06 0.56 5.87
C THR A 109 14.90 -0.18 4.83
N GLY A 110 14.36 -0.39 3.63
CA GLY A 110 15.09 -0.98 2.51
C GLY A 110 16.17 -0.07 1.93
N GLY A 111 15.90 1.24 1.95
CA GLY A 111 16.84 2.29 1.54
C GLY A 111 16.99 2.53 0.04
N TRP A 112 16.34 1.74 -0.81
CA TRP A 112 16.23 2.02 -2.25
C TRP A 112 15.15 3.07 -2.55
N LEU A 113 15.20 3.65 -3.75
CA LEU A 113 14.21 4.61 -4.24
C LEU A 113 12.79 4.05 -4.07
N GLY A 114 11.96 4.80 -3.34
CA GLY A 114 10.68 4.32 -2.81
C GLY A 114 9.61 4.05 -3.85
N ASP A 115 9.79 4.52 -5.09
CA ASP A 115 8.82 4.44 -6.17
C ASP A 115 9.49 4.05 -7.48
N CYS A 116 8.82 3.17 -8.23
CA CYS A 116 9.08 2.95 -9.65
C CYS A 116 7.91 3.55 -10.43
N PHE A 117 8.15 4.62 -11.20
CA PHE A 117 7.10 5.37 -11.88
C PHE A 117 6.68 4.79 -13.24
N ALA A 118 7.25 3.65 -13.63
CA ALA A 118 6.83 2.98 -14.86
C ALA A 118 5.43 2.37 -14.69
N ASP A 119 4.64 2.41 -15.77
CA ASP A 119 3.32 1.78 -15.81
C ASP A 119 3.46 0.30 -16.19
N PHE A 120 3.08 -0.59 -15.28
CA PHE A 120 3.09 -2.03 -15.48
C PHE A 120 1.71 -2.61 -15.83
N GLY A 121 0.68 -1.77 -15.90
CA GLY A 121 -0.69 -2.16 -16.19
C GLY A 121 -1.39 -2.79 -14.98
N ARG A 122 -2.49 -3.51 -15.27
CA ARG A 122 -3.37 -4.14 -14.27
C ARG A 122 -3.51 -5.67 -14.46
N GLY A 123 -2.59 -6.27 -15.21
CA GLY A 123 -2.58 -7.71 -15.43
C GLY A 123 -1.93 -8.45 -14.25
N ASP A 124 -2.17 -9.75 -14.16
CA ASP A 124 -1.61 -10.63 -13.13
C ASP A 124 -0.06 -10.66 -13.13
N ASP A 125 0.59 -10.18 -14.20
CA ASP A 125 2.04 -10.06 -14.31
C ASP A 125 2.60 -8.70 -13.84
N ALA A 126 1.74 -7.75 -13.44
CA ALA A 126 2.14 -6.38 -13.12
C ALA A 126 3.14 -6.32 -11.96
N LEU A 127 2.90 -7.06 -10.87
CA LEU A 127 3.83 -7.11 -9.74
C LEU A 127 5.15 -7.81 -10.10
N THR A 128 5.11 -8.84 -10.95
CA THR A 128 6.32 -9.51 -11.44
C THR A 128 7.19 -8.53 -12.24
N ARG A 129 6.59 -7.76 -13.15
CA ARG A 129 7.29 -6.76 -13.97
C ARG A 129 7.77 -5.56 -13.14
N TYR A 130 6.98 -5.12 -12.16
CA TYR A 130 7.38 -4.07 -11.22
C TYR A 130 8.64 -4.50 -10.46
N VAL A 131 8.62 -5.68 -9.85
CA VAL A 131 9.78 -6.18 -9.07
C VAL A 131 11.00 -6.38 -9.96
N ALA A 132 10.84 -6.85 -11.21
CA ALA A 132 11.95 -6.95 -12.14
C ALA A 132 12.58 -5.58 -12.47
N ALA A 133 11.76 -4.54 -12.62
CA ALA A 133 12.24 -3.17 -12.87
C ALA A 133 12.96 -2.56 -11.66
N MET A 134 12.81 -3.13 -10.45
CA MET A 134 13.52 -2.65 -9.26
C MET A 134 15.05 -2.83 -9.36
N ALA A 135 15.53 -3.66 -10.30
CA ALA A 135 16.95 -3.82 -10.59
C ALA A 135 17.67 -2.50 -10.94
N GLU A 136 16.93 -1.47 -11.37
CA GLU A 136 17.48 -0.15 -11.71
C GLU A 136 17.36 0.89 -10.58
N LEU A 137 16.67 0.57 -9.48
CA LEU A 137 16.44 1.53 -8.40
C LEU A 137 17.71 1.84 -7.63
N GLU A 138 17.98 3.13 -7.42
CA GLU A 138 19.13 3.60 -6.67
C GLU A 138 18.99 3.31 -5.18
N GLN A 139 20.10 2.91 -4.56
CA GLN A 139 20.23 2.86 -3.11
C GLN A 139 20.51 4.26 -2.58
N LEU A 140 19.56 4.82 -1.82
CA LEU A 140 19.62 6.18 -1.27
C LEU A 140 20.19 6.22 0.15
N THR A 141 19.90 5.20 0.95
CA THR A 141 20.35 5.09 2.35
C THR A 141 20.87 3.69 2.65
N PRO A 142 21.72 3.49 3.66
CA PRO A 142 22.10 2.14 4.06
C PRO A 142 20.88 1.28 4.45
N LEU A 143 20.95 -0.01 4.16
CA LEU A 143 19.91 -0.99 4.50
C LEU A 143 19.70 -1.03 6.02
N GLY A 144 18.47 -0.85 6.48
CA GLY A 144 18.09 -0.97 7.89
C GLY A 144 18.35 0.26 8.76
N GLU A 145 19.08 1.26 8.27
CA GLU A 145 19.52 2.40 9.10
C GLU A 145 18.55 3.58 9.10
N ILE A 146 17.93 3.88 7.96
CA ILE A 146 17.08 5.06 7.79
C ILE A 146 15.68 4.64 7.36
N TRP A 147 14.67 5.20 8.02
CA TRP A 147 13.28 5.10 7.57
C TRP A 147 13.09 5.94 6.31
N HIS A 148 12.70 5.30 5.22
CA HIS A 148 12.42 5.93 3.94
C HIS A 148 11.19 5.28 3.30
N TYR A 149 10.10 6.03 3.21
CA TYR A 149 8.83 5.55 2.67
C TYR A 149 9.01 4.92 1.28
N SER A 150 8.35 3.78 1.06
CA SER A 150 8.57 2.97 -0.15
C SER A 150 7.30 2.21 -0.55
N ASN A 151 6.72 2.60 -1.68
CA ASN A 151 5.70 1.82 -2.38
C ASN A 151 6.32 0.58 -3.03
N SER A 152 7.54 0.70 -3.56
CA SER A 152 8.29 -0.42 -4.13
C SER A 152 8.45 -1.57 -3.12
N SER A 153 8.70 -1.27 -1.84
CA SER A 153 8.73 -2.31 -0.81
C SER A 153 7.41 -3.07 -0.68
N PHE A 154 6.28 -2.39 -0.81
CA PHE A 154 4.95 -3.01 -0.75
C PHE A 154 4.58 -3.76 -2.03
N ALA A 155 5.11 -3.36 -3.20
CA ALA A 155 5.00 -4.16 -4.42
C ALA A 155 5.73 -5.51 -4.26
N VAL A 156 6.93 -5.52 -3.64
CA VAL A 156 7.65 -6.76 -3.32
C VAL A 156 6.84 -7.62 -2.34
N LEU A 157 6.20 -7.03 -1.32
CA LEU A 157 5.32 -7.78 -0.41
C LEU A 157 4.12 -8.40 -1.12
N GLY A 158 3.49 -7.67 -2.04
CA GLY A 158 2.43 -8.22 -2.90
C GLY A 158 2.93 -9.44 -3.69
N ARG A 159 4.09 -9.29 -4.34
CA ARG A 159 4.70 -10.38 -5.12
C ARG A 159 5.03 -11.61 -4.27
N LEU A 160 5.52 -11.39 -3.04
CA LEU A 160 5.80 -12.47 -2.10
C LEU A 160 4.53 -13.23 -1.70
N ILE A 161 3.41 -12.53 -1.47
CA ILE A 161 2.11 -13.16 -1.21
C ILE A 161 1.73 -14.07 -2.38
N GLU A 162 1.85 -13.60 -3.61
CA GLU A 162 1.52 -14.41 -4.80
C GLU A 162 2.32 -15.71 -4.84
N VAL A 163 3.64 -15.61 -4.66
CA VAL A 163 4.54 -16.76 -4.74
C VAL A 163 4.26 -17.79 -3.66
N VAL A 164 4.09 -17.37 -2.41
CA VAL A 164 3.89 -18.34 -1.30
C VAL A 164 2.48 -18.91 -1.25
N THR A 165 1.49 -18.24 -1.85
CA THR A 165 0.10 -18.71 -1.88
C THR A 165 -0.28 -19.42 -3.17
N GLY A 166 0.46 -19.19 -4.26
CA GLY A 166 0.12 -19.67 -5.60
C GLY A 166 -1.10 -18.98 -6.21
N LYS A 167 -1.43 -17.76 -5.76
CA LYS A 167 -2.59 -16.96 -6.20
C LYS A 167 -2.15 -15.58 -6.69
N THR A 168 -3.05 -14.88 -7.38
CA THR A 168 -2.95 -13.43 -7.60
C THR A 168 -3.00 -12.67 -6.27
N TYR A 169 -2.57 -11.42 -6.28
CA TYR A 169 -2.63 -10.56 -5.09
C TYR A 169 -4.09 -10.27 -4.68
N GLU A 170 -4.96 -10.02 -5.66
CA GLU A 170 -6.42 -9.91 -5.54
C GLU A 170 -7.08 -11.27 -5.26
#